data_AF-A0A3B4UHT3-F1
#
_entry.id   AF-A0A3B4UHT3-F1
#
_cell.length_a   1.000
_cell.length_b   1.000
_cell.length_c   1.000
_cell.angle_alpha   90.00
_cell.angle_beta   90.00
_cell.angle_gamma   90.00
#
_symmetry.space_group_name_H-M   'P 1'
#
loop_
_entity.id
_entity.type
_entity.pdbx_description
1 polymer ?
#
loop_
_entity_poly.entity_id
_entity_poly.type
_entity_poly.pdbx_seq_one_letter_code
_entity_poly.pdbx_strand_id
1 'polypeptide(L)'
;MVTTAPANQRARQAIRDTWGGEVEVRGLRVMTLFMVGVTSDPGLAKLLIEEARERGDLIQGRFLDTYSNLTLKTLSMLGWARRFCPHAHFMAKVDDDVLFNPSALLHFLNKSRNPYEQGDLYLGRVHLHVAPDRDPDSKHYLPAGAYPPSVFPDYCSGTAYVLSRSALLKISLAASASPLSTPLPPEDVFVGLCARAAGVLPSHCPLFSGGPGVPYGRCCYQAMVSIHHITPREMLHFWADVHSSHPCSWLSLRASLGMCKVRAMLGSALG
;
A
#
# COMPACT_ATOMS: atom_id res chain seq x y z
N MET A 1 4.07 -6.68 1.15
CA MET A 1 3.58 -7.25 -0.11
C MET A 1 3.28 -6.12 -1.05
N VAL A 2 3.82 -6.18 -2.26
CA VAL A 2 3.75 -5.11 -3.24
C VAL A 2 2.79 -5.51 -4.35
N THR A 3 1.75 -4.72 -4.60
CA THR A 3 0.87 -4.93 -5.74
C THR A 3 1.45 -4.26 -6.97
N THR A 4 1.65 -5.02 -8.04
CA THR A 4 2.33 -4.56 -9.25
C THR A 4 1.68 -5.15 -10.49
N ALA A 5 1.78 -4.46 -11.63
CA ALA A 5 1.29 -4.98 -12.91
C ALA A 5 2.36 -5.86 -13.58
N PRO A 6 1.99 -6.84 -14.43
CA PRO A 6 2.95 -7.72 -15.10
C PRO A 6 4.04 -6.93 -15.87
N ALA A 7 3.64 -5.85 -16.54
CA ALA A 7 4.52 -4.97 -17.31
C ALA A 7 5.52 -4.16 -16.45
N ASN A 8 5.28 -4.00 -15.15
CA ASN A 8 6.05 -3.11 -14.27
C ASN A 8 7.34 -3.75 -13.73
N GLN A 9 8.07 -4.49 -14.56
CA GLN A 9 9.32 -5.16 -14.19
C GLN A 9 10.37 -4.17 -13.66
N ARG A 10 10.45 -2.97 -14.26
CA ARG A 10 11.38 -1.91 -13.80
C ARG A 10 11.03 -1.40 -12.40
N ALA A 11 9.75 -1.29 -12.07
CA ALA A 11 9.32 -0.87 -10.74
C ALA A 11 9.67 -1.94 -9.70
N ARG A 12 9.37 -3.21 -9.99
CA ARG A 12 9.79 -4.34 -9.14
C ARG A 12 11.30 -4.35 -8.90
N GLN A 13 12.09 -4.15 -9.96
CA GLN A 13 13.55 -4.10 -9.85
C GLN A 13 14.02 -2.92 -8.98
N ALA A 14 13.50 -1.71 -9.20
CA ALA A 14 13.84 -0.56 -8.35
C ALA A 14 13.47 -0.77 -6.88
N ILE A 15 12.35 -1.44 -6.59
CA ILE A 15 11.95 -1.79 -5.22
C ILE A 15 12.95 -2.78 -4.62
N ARG A 16 13.36 -3.83 -5.35
CA ARG A 16 14.39 -4.78 -4.89
C ARG A 16 15.73 -4.10 -4.62
N ASP A 17 16.11 -3.13 -5.45
CA ASP A 17 17.38 -2.39 -5.33
C ASP A 17 17.32 -1.28 -4.27
N THR A 18 16.17 -1.06 -3.63
CA THR A 18 15.96 -0.03 -2.60
C THR A 18 15.31 -0.62 -1.35
N TRP A 19 14.17 -0.08 -0.92
CA TRP A 19 13.51 -0.41 0.34
C TRP A 19 13.00 -1.86 0.40
N GLY A 20 12.70 -2.46 -0.74
CA GLY A 20 12.24 -3.84 -0.84
C GLY A 20 13.35 -4.86 -0.70
N GLY A 21 14.62 -4.45 -0.83
CA GLY A 21 15.80 -5.28 -0.66
C GLY A 21 16.27 -5.42 0.79
N GLU A 22 15.72 -4.64 1.72
CA GLU A 22 16.05 -4.75 3.15
C GLU A 22 15.50 -6.05 3.75
N VAL A 23 16.37 -6.89 4.33
CA VAL A 23 15.99 -8.17 4.96
C VAL A 23 15.85 -8.07 6.49
N GLU A 24 16.48 -7.07 7.09
CA GLU A 24 16.39 -6.76 8.51
C GLU A 24 16.37 -5.25 8.71
N VAL A 25 15.39 -4.76 9.47
CA VAL A 25 15.25 -3.34 9.78
C VAL A 25 14.97 -3.20 11.26
N ARG A 26 15.83 -2.47 11.99
CA ARG A 26 15.74 -2.26 13.44
C ARG A 26 15.62 -3.58 14.24
N GLY A 27 16.35 -4.62 13.82
CA GLY A 27 16.35 -5.94 14.47
C GLY A 27 15.13 -6.80 14.16
N LEU A 28 14.25 -6.37 13.25
CA LEU A 28 13.10 -7.15 12.79
C LEU A 28 13.31 -7.62 11.37
N ARG A 29 13.04 -8.90 11.13
CA ARG A 29 13.07 -9.49 9.78
C ARG A 29 11.99 -8.89 8.91
N VAL A 30 12.37 -8.44 7.72
CA VAL A 30 11.47 -7.90 6.69
C VAL A 30 11.56 -8.80 5.46
N MET A 31 10.43 -8.98 4.76
CA MET A 31 10.36 -9.75 3.53
C MET A 31 9.43 -9.05 2.54
N THR A 32 9.94 -8.82 1.34
CA THR A 32 9.20 -8.23 0.23
C THR A 32 8.78 -9.32 -0.74
N LEU A 33 7.50 -9.32 -1.10
CA LEU A 33 6.90 -10.25 -2.06
C LEU A 33 5.99 -9.43 -2.99
N PHE A 34 5.96 -9.78 -4.27
CA PHE A 34 5.22 -9.06 -5.31
C PHE A 34 3.97 -9.84 -5.73
N MET A 35 2.81 -9.22 -5.60
CA MET A 35 1.53 -9.76 -6.03
C MET A 35 1.19 -9.28 -7.45
N VAL A 36 1.05 -10.24 -8.37
CA VAL A 36 0.71 -10.02 -9.79
C VAL A 36 -0.48 -10.90 -10.20
N GLY A 37 -1.23 -10.51 -11.22
CA GLY A 37 -2.23 -11.35 -11.90
C GLY A 37 -1.68 -12.01 -13.16
N VAL A 38 -2.57 -12.58 -13.96
CA VAL A 38 -2.25 -13.05 -15.31
C VAL A 38 -2.38 -11.91 -16.32
N THR A 39 -1.58 -11.96 -17.38
CA THR A 39 -1.67 -11.04 -18.52
C THR A 39 -2.15 -11.80 -19.76
N SER A 40 -2.90 -11.12 -20.63
CA SER A 40 -3.30 -11.67 -21.94
C SER A 40 -2.19 -11.58 -22.99
N ASP A 41 -1.13 -10.80 -22.72
CA ASP A 41 0.04 -10.68 -23.59
C ASP A 41 0.99 -11.88 -23.37
N PRO A 42 1.19 -12.75 -24.39
CA PRO A 42 2.06 -13.92 -24.26
C PRO A 42 3.54 -13.58 -24.02
N GLY A 43 4.01 -12.44 -24.54
CA GLY A 43 5.38 -11.96 -24.34
C GLY A 43 5.60 -11.54 -22.89
N LEU A 44 4.70 -10.74 -22.34
CA LEU A 44 4.73 -10.38 -20.92
C LEU A 44 4.56 -11.61 -20.02
N ALA A 45 3.71 -12.57 -20.39
CA ALA A 45 3.54 -13.81 -19.62
C ALA A 45 4.85 -14.62 -19.54
N LYS A 46 5.57 -14.74 -20.66
CA LYS A 46 6.87 -15.41 -20.71
C LYS A 46 7.91 -14.72 -19.81
N LEU A 47 8.03 -13.40 -19.91
CA LEU A 47 8.94 -12.61 -19.08
C LEU A 47 8.63 -12.76 -17.58
N LEU A 48 7.34 -12.82 -17.22
CA LEU A 48 6.92 -13.01 -15.83
C LEU A 48 7.31 -14.40 -15.30
N ILE A 49 7.22 -15.45 -16.14
CA ILE A 49 7.64 -16.81 -15.78
C ILE A 49 9.15 -16.88 -15.57
N GLU A 50 9.93 -16.22 -16.44
CA GLU A 50 11.39 -16.13 -16.30
C GLU A 50 11.77 -15.38 -15.02
N GLU A 51 11.17 -14.21 -14.76
CA GLU A 51 11.39 -13.44 -13.53
C GLU A 51 11.02 -14.26 -12.28
N ALA A 52 9.89 -14.99 -12.30
CA ALA A 52 9.46 -15.82 -11.17
C ALA A 52 10.49 -16.92 -10.84
N ARG A 53 11.08 -17.54 -11.88
CA ARG A 53 12.11 -18.59 -11.72
C ARG A 53 13.42 -18.01 -11.17
N GLU A 54 13.81 -16.82 -11.61
CA GLU A 54 15.06 -16.19 -11.21
C GLU A 54 14.99 -15.57 -9.81
N ARG A 55 13.87 -14.93 -9.46
CA ARG A 55 13.77 -14.09 -8.25
C ARG A 55 13.07 -14.79 -7.08
N GLY A 56 12.16 -15.72 -7.35
CA GLY A 56 11.45 -16.48 -6.30
C GLY A 56 10.55 -15.64 -5.38
N ASP A 57 10.27 -14.38 -5.73
CA ASP A 57 9.53 -13.41 -4.89
C ASP A 57 8.17 -13.00 -5.48
N LEU A 58 7.77 -13.60 -6.60
CA LEU A 58 6.49 -13.37 -7.27
C LEU A 58 5.40 -14.32 -6.75
N ILE A 59 4.25 -13.75 -6.42
CA ILE A 59 2.99 -14.46 -6.15
C ILE A 59 2.02 -14.10 -7.27
N GLN A 60 1.68 -15.10 -8.09
CA GLN A 60 0.75 -14.91 -9.20
C GLN A 60 -0.66 -15.41 -8.84
N GLY A 61 -1.63 -14.50 -8.84
CA GLY A 61 -3.04 -14.82 -8.70
C GLY A 61 -3.69 -15.20 -10.03
N ARG A 62 -4.79 -15.97 -9.95
CA ARG A 62 -5.53 -16.48 -11.12
C ARG A 62 -6.65 -15.53 -11.55
N PHE A 63 -6.30 -14.28 -11.84
CA PHE A 63 -7.23 -13.26 -12.36
C PHE A 63 -6.51 -12.40 -13.41
N LEU A 64 -7.24 -11.89 -14.39
CA LEU A 64 -6.68 -10.98 -15.39
C LEU A 64 -6.28 -9.67 -14.72
N ASP A 65 -5.00 -9.29 -14.84
CA ASP A 65 -4.44 -8.12 -14.19
C ASP A 65 -4.85 -6.83 -14.89
N THR A 66 -5.93 -6.24 -14.40
CA THR A 66 -6.52 -4.98 -14.88
C THR A 66 -6.89 -4.13 -13.69
N TYR A 67 -7.05 -2.82 -13.92
CA TYR A 67 -7.42 -1.88 -12.87
C TYR A 67 -8.76 -2.25 -12.20
N SER A 68 -9.75 -2.67 -12.97
CA SER A 68 -11.06 -3.11 -12.46
C SER A 68 -10.99 -4.39 -11.61
N ASN A 69 -9.92 -5.19 -11.75
CA ASN A 69 -9.70 -6.42 -11.01
C ASN A 69 -8.74 -6.26 -9.82
N LEU A 70 -8.36 -5.03 -9.42
CA LEU A 70 -7.50 -4.81 -8.26
C LEU A 70 -8.06 -5.43 -6.97
N THR A 71 -9.39 -5.46 -6.82
CA THR A 71 -10.04 -6.14 -5.69
C THR A 71 -9.77 -7.65 -5.68
N LEU A 72 -9.73 -8.32 -6.83
CA LEU A 72 -9.32 -9.73 -6.93
C LEU A 72 -7.84 -9.93 -6.59
N LYS A 73 -6.99 -8.95 -6.97
CA LYS A 73 -5.56 -8.94 -6.59
C LYS A 73 -5.39 -8.87 -5.09
N THR A 74 -6.10 -7.98 -4.41
CA THR A 74 -6.06 -7.88 -2.95
C THR A 74 -6.66 -9.08 -2.24
N LEU A 75 -7.78 -9.61 -2.72
CA LEU A 75 -8.34 -10.85 -2.18
C LEU A 75 -7.32 -12.00 -2.20
N SER A 76 -6.64 -12.16 -3.33
CA SER A 76 -5.59 -13.15 -3.50
C SER A 76 -4.40 -12.88 -2.58
N MET A 77 -3.97 -11.62 -2.47
CA MET A 77 -2.87 -11.20 -1.59
C MET A 77 -3.18 -11.47 -0.10
N LEU A 78 -4.37 -11.08 0.38
CA LEU A 78 -4.80 -11.29 1.77
C LEU A 78 -4.94 -12.79 2.08
N GLY A 79 -5.53 -13.56 1.16
CA GLY A 79 -5.65 -15.01 1.30
C GLY A 79 -4.28 -15.70 1.35
N TRP A 80 -3.36 -15.30 0.48
CA TRP A 80 -1.99 -15.83 0.45
C TRP A 80 -1.24 -15.48 1.73
N ALA A 81 -1.25 -14.22 2.16
CA ALA A 81 -0.59 -13.75 3.38
C ALA A 81 -1.09 -14.50 4.61
N ARG A 82 -2.42 -14.65 4.75
CA ARG A 82 -3.02 -15.43 5.84
C ARG A 82 -2.54 -16.87 5.85
N ARG A 83 -2.39 -17.50 4.68
CA ARG A 83 -2.03 -18.93 4.57
C ARG A 83 -0.53 -19.18 4.78
N PHE A 84 0.32 -18.32 4.21
CA PHE A 84 1.76 -18.58 4.09
C PHE A 84 2.64 -17.71 4.99
N CYS A 85 2.08 -16.71 5.67
CA CYS A 85 2.80 -15.88 6.65
C CYS A 85 2.19 -15.93 8.07
N PRO A 86 1.96 -17.11 8.66
CA PRO A 86 1.25 -17.22 9.94
C PRO A 86 2.01 -16.62 11.14
N HIS A 87 3.31 -16.35 10.99
CA HIS A 87 4.18 -15.77 12.04
C HIS A 87 4.53 -14.30 11.80
N ALA A 88 4.07 -13.69 10.70
CA ALA A 88 4.31 -12.27 10.46
C ALA A 88 3.51 -11.44 11.47
N HIS A 89 4.19 -10.52 12.17
CA HIS A 89 3.53 -9.59 13.10
C HIS A 89 2.69 -8.54 12.37
N PHE A 90 3.19 -8.09 11.22
CA PHE A 90 2.56 -7.10 10.37
C PHE A 90 2.64 -7.51 8.90
N MET A 91 1.66 -7.07 8.13
CA MET A 91 1.64 -7.14 6.68
C MET A 91 1.40 -5.72 6.16
N ALA A 92 2.33 -5.20 5.36
CA ALA A 92 2.11 -3.96 4.62
C ALA A 92 1.67 -4.29 3.20
N LYS A 93 0.60 -3.66 2.73
CA LYS A 93 0.28 -3.54 1.30
C LYS A 93 0.88 -2.23 0.80
N VAL A 94 1.55 -2.27 -0.35
CA VAL A 94 2.22 -1.12 -0.96
C VAL A 94 2.07 -1.22 -2.48
N ASP A 95 1.73 -0.13 -3.16
CA ASP A 95 1.75 -0.07 -4.63
C ASP A 95 3.19 0.06 -5.17
N ASP A 96 3.41 -0.30 -6.44
CA ASP A 96 4.76 -0.34 -7.03
C ASP A 96 5.34 1.03 -7.43
N ASP A 97 4.55 2.09 -7.31
CA ASP A 97 4.95 3.50 -7.45
C ASP A 97 5.05 4.23 -6.11
N VAL A 98 5.21 3.47 -5.01
CA VAL A 98 5.37 4.00 -3.66
C VAL A 98 6.78 3.78 -3.14
N LEU A 99 7.43 4.86 -2.68
CA LEU A 99 8.62 4.76 -1.85
C LEU A 99 8.18 4.51 -0.40
N PHE A 100 8.47 3.32 0.10
CA PHE A 100 8.10 2.87 1.44
C PHE A 100 9.32 2.83 2.35
N ASN A 101 9.18 3.29 3.60
CA ASN A 101 10.27 3.32 4.57
C ASN A 101 9.93 2.43 5.78
N PRO A 102 10.39 1.15 5.78
CA PRO A 102 10.15 0.24 6.90
C PRO A 102 10.73 0.76 8.22
N SER A 103 11.87 1.44 8.19
CA SER A 103 12.51 2.00 9.39
C SER A 103 11.67 3.11 10.03
N ALA A 104 11.07 3.98 9.22
CA ALA A 104 10.14 5.02 9.69
C ALA A 104 8.86 4.41 10.25
N LEU A 105 8.31 3.37 9.61
CA LEU A 105 7.14 2.64 10.11
C LEU A 105 7.42 2.04 11.49
N LEU A 106 8.51 1.28 11.62
CA LEU A 106 8.86 0.61 12.87
C LEU A 106 9.16 1.61 13.99
N HIS A 107 9.76 2.76 13.66
CA HIS A 107 9.94 3.86 14.62
C HIS A 107 8.61 4.43 15.10
N PHE A 108 7.64 4.61 14.20
CA PHE A 108 6.29 5.06 14.54
C PHE A 108 5.55 4.04 15.42
N LEU A 109 5.63 2.75 15.09
CA LEU A 109 5.02 1.67 15.86
C LEU A 109 5.64 1.51 17.26
N ASN A 110 6.96 1.68 17.39
CA ASN A 110 7.63 1.58 18.70
C ASN A 110 7.27 2.78 19.61
N LYS A 111 7.28 4.00 19.06
CA LYS A 111 6.94 5.21 19.83
C LYS A 111 5.51 5.25 20.35
N SER A 112 4.61 4.52 19.70
CA SER A 112 3.20 4.52 20.10
C SER A 112 2.89 3.66 21.34
N ARG A 113 3.90 3.00 21.97
CA ARG A 113 3.80 2.27 23.26
C ARG A 113 2.43 1.60 23.47
N ASN A 114 2.14 0.60 22.63
CA ASN A 114 1.06 -0.40 22.68
C ASN A 114 -0.41 0.10 22.67
N PRO A 115 -1.15 -0.22 21.59
CA PRO A 115 -2.06 -1.40 21.64
C PRO A 115 -1.81 -2.43 20.53
N TYR A 116 -0.85 -2.20 19.64
CA TYR A 116 -0.72 -2.95 18.37
C TYR A 116 -0.05 -4.32 18.48
N GLU A 117 0.55 -4.65 19.63
CA GLU A 117 1.06 -6.02 19.86
C GLU A 117 -0.06 -6.97 20.32
N GLN A 118 -1.24 -6.44 20.69
CA GLN A 118 -2.36 -7.23 21.23
C GLN A 118 -3.73 -6.94 20.58
N GLY A 119 -3.88 -5.84 19.84
CA GLY A 119 -5.13 -5.41 19.20
C GLY A 119 -5.11 -5.48 17.67
N ASP A 120 -6.23 -5.14 17.04
CA ASP A 120 -6.32 -5.03 15.59
C ASP A 120 -5.75 -3.68 15.13
N LEU A 121 -4.67 -3.72 14.35
CA LEU A 121 -4.13 -2.56 13.63
C LEU A 121 -4.52 -2.60 12.15
N TYR A 122 -5.14 -1.52 11.68
CA TYR A 122 -5.28 -1.18 10.26
C TYR A 122 -4.78 0.26 10.06
N LEU A 123 -3.48 0.42 9.81
CA LEU A 123 -2.81 1.72 9.78
C LEU A 123 -2.63 2.23 8.34
N GLY A 124 -2.87 3.52 8.12
CA GLY A 124 -2.54 4.16 6.84
C GLY A 124 -3.03 5.60 6.76
N ARG A 125 -3.07 6.16 5.55
CA ARG A 125 -3.76 7.44 5.31
C ARG A 125 -5.26 7.18 5.23
N VAL A 126 -6.01 7.59 6.25
CA VAL A 126 -7.47 7.37 6.28
C VAL A 126 -8.21 8.38 5.41
N HIS A 127 -9.10 7.86 4.57
CA HIS A 127 -10.16 8.57 3.86
C HIS A 127 -11.43 8.54 4.70
N LEU A 128 -12.01 9.72 4.94
CA LEU A 128 -13.20 9.91 5.77
C LEU A 128 -14.37 10.30 4.87
N HIS A 129 -15.53 9.67 5.09
CA HIS A 129 -16.80 10.04 4.48
C HIS A 129 -16.77 10.23 2.95
N VAL A 130 -16.00 9.40 2.24
CA VAL A 130 -15.93 9.46 0.78
C VAL A 130 -17.22 8.95 0.15
N ALA A 131 -17.78 9.72 -0.79
CA ALA A 131 -18.94 9.31 -1.58
C ALA A 131 -18.52 8.37 -2.72
N PRO A 132 -19.32 7.33 -3.04
CA PRO A 132 -19.08 6.52 -4.22
C PRO A 132 -19.17 7.36 -5.49
N ASP A 133 -18.22 7.17 -6.39
CA ASP A 133 -18.24 7.82 -7.69
C ASP A 133 -19.32 7.16 -8.56
N ARG A 134 -20.29 7.96 -9.02
CA ARG A 134 -21.43 7.48 -9.81
C ARG A 134 -21.30 7.81 -11.30
N ASP A 135 -20.19 8.44 -11.70
CA ASP A 135 -19.89 8.73 -13.09
C ASP A 135 -19.40 7.45 -13.80
N PRO A 136 -20.12 6.93 -14.82
CA PRO A 136 -19.71 5.73 -15.57
C PRO A 136 -18.35 5.86 -16.27
N ASP A 137 -17.89 7.08 -16.54
CA ASP A 137 -16.60 7.34 -17.18
C ASP A 137 -15.43 7.40 -16.18
N SER A 138 -15.74 7.41 -14.88
CA SER A 138 -14.73 7.38 -13.83
C SER A 138 -14.11 6.00 -13.69
N LYS A 139 -12.79 5.95 -13.53
CA LYS A 139 -12.07 4.71 -13.16
C LYS A 139 -12.50 4.15 -11.81
N HIS A 140 -13.11 4.97 -10.94
CA HIS A 140 -13.62 4.57 -9.63
C HIS A 140 -15.14 4.34 -9.62
N TYR A 141 -15.77 4.26 -10.81
CA TYR A 141 -17.21 4.10 -10.95
C TYR A 141 -17.76 2.93 -10.14
N LEU A 142 -18.77 3.22 -9.32
CA LEU A 142 -19.52 2.24 -8.56
C LEU A 142 -21.01 2.63 -8.58
N PRO A 143 -21.89 1.90 -9.29
CA PRO A 143 -23.30 2.23 -9.38
C PRO A 143 -24.06 2.01 -8.05
N ALA A 144 -25.18 2.70 -7.89
CA ALA A 144 -26.05 2.54 -6.71
C ALA A 144 -26.56 1.10 -6.52
N GLY A 145 -26.76 0.37 -7.62
CA GLY A 145 -27.12 -1.06 -7.55
C GLY A 145 -26.02 -1.95 -6.97
N ALA A 146 -24.75 -1.59 -7.15
CA ALA A 146 -23.62 -2.33 -6.56
C ALA A 146 -23.33 -1.89 -5.11
N TYR A 147 -23.54 -0.60 -4.82
CA TYR A 147 -23.39 -0.04 -3.47
C TYR A 147 -24.45 1.04 -3.21
N PRO A 148 -25.57 0.68 -2.54
CA PRO A 148 -26.67 1.62 -2.29
C PRO A 148 -26.35 2.82 -1.38
N PRO A 149 -25.55 2.68 -0.30
CA PRO A 149 -25.27 3.82 0.58
C PRO A 149 -24.57 4.97 -0.15
N SER A 150 -24.80 6.19 0.34
CA SER A 150 -24.23 7.42 -0.24
C SER A 150 -22.79 7.69 0.22
N VAL A 151 -22.30 6.98 1.22
CA VAL A 151 -20.99 7.21 1.85
C VAL A 151 -20.36 5.86 2.20
N PHE A 152 -19.08 5.69 1.85
CA PHE A 152 -18.27 4.54 2.25
C PHE A 152 -17.97 4.56 3.74
N PRO A 153 -17.70 3.39 4.38
CA PRO A 153 -17.04 3.40 5.68
C PRO A 153 -15.67 4.09 5.57
N ASP A 154 -15.08 4.52 6.69
CA ASP A 154 -13.71 5.01 6.68
C ASP A 154 -12.74 3.89 6.28
N TYR A 155 -11.74 4.20 5.46
CA TYR A 155 -10.78 3.23 4.96
C TYR A 155 -9.39 3.85 4.77
N CYS A 156 -8.34 3.03 4.78
CA CYS A 156 -6.99 3.49 4.45
C CYS A 156 -6.79 3.51 2.93
N SER A 157 -6.17 4.56 2.42
CA SER A 157 -5.73 4.75 1.03
C SER A 157 -5.08 3.49 0.46
N GLY A 158 -5.47 3.11 -0.77
CA GLY A 158 -4.90 1.97 -1.47
C GLY A 158 -3.39 2.04 -1.64
N THR A 159 -2.81 3.25 -1.77
CA THR A 159 -1.37 3.43 -2.02
C THR A 159 -0.47 2.65 -1.05
N ALA A 160 -0.76 2.72 0.25
CA ALA A 160 -0.14 1.85 1.25
C ALA A 160 -0.95 1.80 2.55
N TYR A 161 -1.02 0.60 3.15
CA TYR A 161 -1.58 0.38 4.48
C TYR A 161 -0.88 -0.79 5.18
N VAL A 162 -0.98 -0.84 6.51
CA VAL A 162 -0.37 -1.87 7.36
C VAL A 162 -1.44 -2.55 8.20
N LEU A 163 -1.47 -3.87 8.14
CA LEU A 163 -2.32 -4.72 8.96
C LEU A 163 -1.47 -5.43 10.01
N SER A 164 -1.89 -5.39 11.27
CA SER A 164 -1.44 -6.39 12.26
C SER A 164 -1.89 -7.79 11.83
N ARG A 165 -1.26 -8.82 12.38
CA ARG A 165 -1.67 -10.22 12.19
C ARG A 165 -3.16 -10.45 12.50
N SER A 166 -3.66 -9.95 13.62
CA SER A 166 -5.07 -10.08 14.05
C SER A 166 -6.02 -9.41 13.05
N ALA A 167 -5.72 -8.17 12.65
CA ALA A 167 -6.49 -7.46 11.62
C ALA A 167 -6.46 -8.19 10.27
N LEU A 168 -5.29 -8.66 9.81
CA LEU A 168 -5.15 -9.44 8.58
C LEU A 168 -6.04 -10.69 8.62
N LEU A 169 -6.05 -11.42 9.73
CA LEU A 169 -6.90 -12.60 9.89
C LEU A 169 -8.38 -12.24 9.78
N LYS A 170 -8.86 -11.24 10.53
CA LYS A 170 -10.27 -10.87 10.54
C LYS A 170 -10.73 -10.30 9.18
N ILE A 171 -9.97 -9.36 8.63
CA ILE A 171 -10.26 -8.73 7.34
C ILE A 171 -10.26 -9.76 6.21
N SER A 172 -9.26 -10.65 6.16
CA SER A 172 -9.20 -11.66 5.09
C SER A 172 -10.32 -12.70 5.17
N LEU A 173 -10.80 -13.05 6.36
CA LEU A 173 -11.98 -13.90 6.54
C LEU A 173 -13.26 -13.20 6.09
N ALA A 174 -13.45 -11.93 6.48
CA ALA A 174 -14.57 -11.12 6.02
C ALA A 174 -14.54 -10.96 4.48
N ALA A 175 -13.37 -10.71 3.91
CA ALA A 175 -13.18 -10.59 2.47
C ALA A 175 -13.50 -11.88 1.71
N SER A 176 -13.12 -13.04 2.26
CA SER A 176 -13.45 -14.35 1.67
C SER A 176 -14.93 -14.69 1.73
N ALA A 177 -15.66 -14.12 2.69
CA ALA A 177 -17.10 -14.32 2.87
C ALA A 177 -17.95 -13.23 2.18
N SER A 178 -17.33 -12.15 1.70
CA SER A 178 -18.05 -11.03 1.09
C SER A 178 -18.58 -11.42 -0.28
N PRO A 179 -19.87 -11.17 -0.58
CA PRO A 179 -20.35 -11.26 -1.95
C PRO A 179 -19.63 -10.21 -2.81
N LEU A 180 -19.22 -10.61 -4.01
CA LEU A 180 -18.60 -9.70 -4.97
C LEU A 180 -19.68 -9.05 -5.83
N SER A 181 -19.69 -7.71 -5.88
CA SER A 181 -20.56 -6.95 -6.78
C SER A 181 -19.96 -6.85 -8.19
N THR A 182 -20.80 -6.51 -9.15
CA THR A 182 -20.36 -6.13 -10.51
C THR A 182 -20.87 -4.72 -10.81
N PRO A 183 -19.99 -3.72 -11.05
CA PRO A 183 -18.53 -3.81 -10.96
C PRO A 183 -18.04 -4.05 -9.53
N LEU A 184 -16.78 -4.49 -9.41
CA LEU A 184 -16.09 -4.58 -8.12
C LEU A 184 -15.86 -3.16 -7.58
N PRO A 185 -16.01 -2.94 -6.27
CA PRO A 185 -15.60 -1.67 -5.67
C PRO A 185 -14.08 -1.46 -5.82
N PRO A 186 -13.61 -0.20 -5.76
CA PRO A 186 -12.19 0.09 -5.60
C PRO A 186 -11.59 -0.74 -4.45
N GLU A 187 -10.34 -1.16 -4.60
CA GLU A 187 -9.71 -2.12 -3.69
C GLU A 187 -9.63 -1.65 -2.24
N ASP A 188 -9.30 -0.38 -2.03
CA ASP A 188 -9.19 0.22 -0.71
C ASP A 188 -10.55 0.38 -0.02
N VAL A 189 -11.58 0.75 -0.80
CA VAL A 189 -12.98 0.71 -0.37
C VAL A 189 -13.39 -0.71 0.01
N PHE A 190 -13.04 -1.71 -0.80
CA PHE A 190 -13.33 -3.13 -0.50
C PHE A 190 -12.71 -3.56 0.83
N VAL A 191 -11.44 -3.23 1.06
CA VAL A 191 -10.75 -3.52 2.33
C VAL A 191 -11.43 -2.80 3.49
N GLY A 192 -11.86 -1.54 3.31
CA GLY A 192 -12.64 -0.79 4.29
C GLY A 192 -13.98 -1.44 4.65
N LEU A 193 -14.71 -1.93 3.65
CA LEU A 193 -15.97 -2.68 3.85
C LEU A 193 -15.72 -3.96 4.66
N CYS A 194 -14.67 -4.71 4.31
CA CYS A 194 -14.28 -5.92 5.02
C CYS A 194 -13.82 -5.63 6.45
N ALA A 195 -13.07 -4.54 6.67
CA ALA A 195 -12.64 -4.09 7.98
C ALA A 195 -13.83 -3.72 8.86
N ARG A 196 -14.79 -2.95 8.33
CA ARG A 196 -16.03 -2.63 9.04
C ARG A 196 -16.82 -3.89 9.40
N ALA A 197 -16.98 -4.83 8.48
CA ALA A 197 -17.67 -6.09 8.75
C ALA A 197 -16.96 -6.94 9.82
N ALA A 198 -15.63 -6.85 9.87
CA ALA A 198 -14.77 -7.51 10.84
C ALA A 198 -14.65 -6.80 12.21
N GLY A 199 -15.26 -5.61 12.37
CA GLY A 199 -15.11 -4.78 13.57
C GLY A 199 -13.71 -4.17 13.75
N VAL A 200 -12.94 -4.03 12.67
CA VAL A 200 -11.60 -3.43 12.65
C VAL A 200 -11.70 -1.99 12.16
N LEU A 201 -11.26 -1.03 12.97
CA LEU A 201 -11.28 0.39 12.62
C LEU A 201 -9.95 0.83 11.99
N PRO A 202 -9.98 1.67 10.94
CA PRO A 202 -8.78 2.25 10.38
C PRO A 202 -8.16 3.27 11.35
N SER A 203 -6.83 3.30 11.39
CA SER A 203 -6.01 4.19 12.21
C SER A 203 -5.23 5.14 11.31
N HIS A 204 -5.47 6.45 11.47
CA HIS A 204 -4.83 7.47 10.67
C HIS A 204 -3.36 7.68 11.07
N CYS A 205 -2.46 7.57 10.09
CA CYS A 205 -1.07 7.96 10.23
C CYS A 205 -0.73 9.07 9.22
N PRO A 206 -0.33 10.26 9.69
CA PRO A 206 -0.07 11.40 8.81
C PRO A 206 1.29 11.29 8.11
N LEU A 207 2.04 10.19 8.30
CA LEU A 207 3.30 9.90 7.60
C LEU A 207 3.09 9.10 6.30
N PHE A 208 1.84 8.82 5.94
CA PHE A 208 1.44 8.24 4.66
C PHE A 208 0.93 9.37 3.74
N SER A 209 1.52 9.54 2.56
CA SER A 209 1.22 10.68 1.66
C SER A 209 -0.22 10.74 1.16
N GLY A 210 -0.89 9.59 1.02
CA GLY A 210 -2.21 9.50 0.37
C GLY A 210 -2.11 9.74 -1.14
N GLY A 211 -3.20 10.27 -1.72
CA GLY A 211 -3.32 10.55 -3.16
C GLY A 211 -2.41 11.65 -3.69
N PRO A 212 -2.35 12.86 -3.08
CA PRO A 212 -1.52 13.94 -3.61
C PRO A 212 -0.02 13.61 -3.59
N GLY A 213 0.67 13.99 -4.67
CA GLY A 213 2.13 13.91 -4.73
C GLY A 213 2.78 14.80 -3.66
N VAL A 214 3.80 14.27 -2.99
CA VAL A 214 4.60 15.04 -2.03
C VAL A 214 5.86 15.49 -2.74
N PRO A 215 6.15 16.80 -2.84
CA PRO A 215 7.38 17.26 -3.48
C PRO A 215 8.62 16.78 -2.75
N TYR A 216 9.67 16.49 -3.51
CA TYR A 216 10.92 16.00 -2.95
C TYR A 216 11.49 16.93 -1.88
N GLY A 217 11.82 16.34 -0.73
CA GLY A 217 12.52 17.02 0.35
C GLY A 217 13.18 15.98 1.23
N ARG A 218 14.51 15.91 1.21
CA ARG A 218 15.29 14.83 1.85
C ARG A 218 14.83 14.50 3.27
N CYS A 219 14.72 15.49 4.16
CA CYS A 219 14.30 15.25 5.54
C CYS A 219 12.83 14.85 5.67
N CYS A 220 11.94 15.36 4.82
CA CYS A 220 10.56 14.89 4.76
C CYS A 220 10.54 13.41 4.34
N TYR A 221 11.27 13.05 3.29
CA TYR A 221 11.33 11.69 2.78
C TYR A 221 11.95 10.72 3.79
N GLN A 222 12.93 11.18 4.58
CA GLN A 222 13.49 10.42 5.68
C GLN A 222 12.48 10.12 6.80
N ALA A 223 11.48 11.00 7.00
CA ALA A 223 10.49 10.86 8.07
C ALA A 223 9.17 10.21 7.64
N MET A 224 8.80 10.29 6.36
CA MET A 224 7.57 9.70 5.84
C MET A 224 7.67 8.16 5.81
N VAL A 225 6.54 7.50 6.02
CA VAL A 225 6.41 6.04 5.92
C VAL A 225 6.13 5.62 4.47
N SER A 226 5.27 6.36 3.78
CA SER A 226 4.98 6.11 2.37
C SER A 226 4.84 7.41 1.58
N ILE A 227 5.35 7.38 0.36
CA ILE A 227 5.26 8.48 -0.59
C ILE A 227 4.88 7.90 -1.95
N HIS A 228 3.72 8.31 -2.45
CA HIS A 228 3.14 7.88 -3.73
C HIS A 228 3.65 8.71 -4.92
N HIS A 229 3.39 8.23 -6.14
CA HIS A 229 3.81 8.83 -7.40
C HIS A 229 5.34 8.91 -7.58
N ILE A 230 6.04 7.84 -7.24
CA ILE A 230 7.49 7.73 -7.36
C ILE A 230 7.82 6.81 -8.54
N THR A 231 8.47 7.36 -9.56
CA THR A 231 8.97 6.56 -10.69
C THR A 231 10.14 5.66 -10.26
N PRO A 232 10.46 4.58 -11.00
CA PRO A 232 11.59 3.71 -10.67
C PRO A 232 12.93 4.46 -10.55
N ARG A 233 13.16 5.46 -11.40
CA ARG A 233 14.38 6.29 -11.38
C ARG A 233 14.43 7.18 -10.15
N GLU A 234 13.31 7.81 -9.81
CA GLU A 234 13.18 8.63 -8.60
C GLU A 234 13.34 7.79 -7.34
N MET A 235 12.79 6.57 -7.30
CA MET A 235 12.91 5.65 -6.18
C MET A 235 14.39 5.36 -5.86
N LEU A 236 15.17 5.00 -6.88
CA LEU A 236 16.61 4.77 -6.75
C LEU A 236 17.34 6.02 -6.25
N HIS A 237 17.06 7.17 -6.86
CA HIS A 237 17.74 8.43 -6.53
C HIS A 237 17.41 8.92 -5.11
N PHE A 238 16.12 9.01 -4.78
CA PHE A 238 15.64 9.51 -3.49
C PHE A 238 16.03 8.57 -2.34
N TRP A 239 15.95 7.25 -2.56
CA TRP A 239 16.39 6.28 -1.55
C TRP A 239 17.88 6.44 -1.22
N ALA A 240 18.73 6.56 -2.25
CA ALA A 240 20.16 6.76 -2.07
C ALA A 240 20.48 8.09 -1.37
N ASP A 241 19.84 9.20 -1.73
CA ASP A 241 20.09 10.52 -1.10
C ASP A 241 19.64 10.56 0.37
N VAL A 242 18.48 9.96 0.68
CA VAL A 242 17.99 9.86 2.07
C VAL A 242 18.98 9.10 2.96
N HIS A 243 19.60 8.02 2.45
CA HIS A 243 20.45 7.11 3.23
C HIS A 243 21.96 7.37 3.15
N SER A 244 22.46 8.11 2.17
CA SER A 244 23.90 8.40 1.99
C SER A 244 24.43 9.51 2.91
N SER A 245 23.55 10.33 3.46
CA SER A 245 23.91 11.52 4.23
C SER A 245 23.55 11.39 5.71
N HIS A 246 24.13 12.23 6.56
CA HIS A 246 23.86 12.26 7.99
C HIS A 246 22.35 12.34 8.30
N PRO A 247 21.86 11.69 9.38
CA PRO A 247 20.47 11.78 9.77
C PRO A 247 20.04 13.23 9.96
N CYS A 248 18.89 13.60 9.40
CA CYS A 248 18.35 14.94 9.62
C CYS A 248 18.11 15.18 11.11
N SER A 249 18.45 16.40 11.58
CA SER A 249 18.15 16.79 12.96
C SER A 249 16.65 16.73 13.23
N TRP A 250 16.26 16.58 14.50
CA TRP A 250 14.85 16.58 14.89
C TRP A 250 14.10 17.84 14.43
N LEU A 251 14.77 19.01 14.47
CA LEU A 251 14.19 20.28 14.05
C LEU A 251 13.98 20.29 12.53
N SER A 252 14.99 19.83 11.78
CA SER A 252 14.93 19.73 10.31
C SER A 252 13.83 18.79 9.85
N LEU A 253 13.65 17.66 10.53
CA LEU A 253 12.57 16.70 10.25
C LEU A 253 11.19 17.35 10.44
N ARG A 254 10.96 18.00 11.59
CA ARG A 254 9.66 18.64 11.87
C ARG A 254 9.36 19.78 10.91
N ALA A 255 10.33 20.66 10.66
CA ALA A 255 10.16 21.76 9.72
C ALA A 255 9.90 21.25 8.30
N SER A 256 10.66 20.27 7.82
CA SER A 256 10.51 19.71 6.48
C SER A 256 9.18 18.96 6.31
N LEU A 257 8.72 18.21 7.32
CA LEU A 257 7.40 17.56 7.29
C LEU A 257 6.27 18.58 7.18
N GLY A 258 6.35 19.69 7.92
CA GLY A 258 5.37 20.78 7.83
C GLY A 258 5.34 21.39 6.43
N MET A 259 6.51 21.77 5.90
CA MET A 259 6.63 22.37 4.57
C MET A 259 6.15 21.45 3.45
N CYS A 260 6.56 20.18 3.45
CA CYS A 260 6.18 19.25 2.39
C CYS A 260 4.68 18.95 2.39
N LYS A 261 4.03 18.89 3.56
CA LYS A 261 2.57 18.73 3.64
C LYS A 261 1.83 19.95 3.15
N VAL A 262 2.27 21.15 3.53
CA VAL A 262 1.68 22.40 3.03
C VAL A 262 1.84 22.47 1.51
N ARG A 263 3.02 22.16 0.98
CA ARG A 263 3.26 22.12 -0.47
C ARG A 263 2.43 21.06 -1.18
N ALA A 264 2.25 19.88 -0.61
CA ALA A 264 1.39 18.84 -1.17
C ALA A 264 -0.07 19.30 -1.25
N MET A 265 -0.58 19.98 -0.22
CA MET A 265 -1.94 20.55 -0.22
C MET A 265 -2.09 21.70 -1.23
N LEU A 266 -1.10 22.60 -1.31
CA LEU A 266 -1.12 23.72 -2.24
C LEU A 266 -0.97 23.28 -3.70
N GLY A 267 -0.13 22.27 -3.96
CA GLY A 267 0.03 21.67 -5.29
C GLY A 267 -1.24 21.01 -5.80
N SER A 268 -2.05 20.41 -4.91
CA SER A 268 -3.38 19.89 -5.28
C SER A 268 -4.45 20.96 -5.47
N ALA A 269 -4.23 22.19 -5.00
CA ALA A 269 -5.19 23.29 -5.15
C ALA A 269 -4.96 24.15 -6.40
N LEU A 270 -3.83 23.96 -7.08
CA LEU A 270 -3.40 24.74 -8.25
C LEU A 270 -3.32 23.89 -9.54
N GLY A 271 -3.79 22.64 -9.50
CA GLY A 271 -3.79 21.69 -10.61
C GLY A 271 -5.18 21.31 -11.08
#